data_AF-A0A524GUE7-F1
#
_entry.id   AF-A0A524GUE7-F1
#
_cell.length_a   1.000
_cell.length_b   1.000
_cell.length_c   1.000
_cell.angle_alpha   90.00
_cell.angle_beta   90.00
_cell.angle_gamma   90.00
#
_symmetry.space_group_name_H-M   'P 1'
#
loop_
_entity.id
_entity.type
_entity.pdbx_description
1 polymer ?
#
loop_
_entity_poly.entity_id
_entity_poly.type
_entity_poly.pdbx_seq_one_letter_code
_entity_poly.pdbx_strand_id
1 'polypeptide(L)'
;MKRQKSLFTALILSASLGLIGSMFFGLTSCSTQPAADIISRTVSFDEGWRFIKDSLPGAENPDFNDSNWRILDVPHDWSIEDLPNQNGEDVIGPFDKSAIDKMSSGYLVGGIGWYRKSFTLNEADKNKTTYLQFDGVYMNSDVWLNGKHLGFHPYGYTPFYYDITSFLNPAGQPNIVAVRVRNEGLNSRWYSGSGLNR
;
A
#
# COMPACT_ATOMS: atom_id res chain seq x y z
N MET A 1 -22.38 9.60 90.52
CA MET A 1 -23.77 9.20 90.86
C MET A 1 -24.38 8.63 89.58
N LYS A 2 -24.77 7.37 89.39
CA LYS A 2 -25.26 6.27 90.23
C LYS A 2 -24.81 4.92 89.61
N ARG A 3 -24.44 3.98 90.48
CA ARG A 3 -24.64 2.50 90.49
C ARG A 3 -24.63 1.73 89.16
N GLN A 4 -23.67 0.83 88.88
CA GLN A 4 -23.41 -0.49 89.49
C GLN A 4 -24.58 -1.51 89.32
N LYS A 5 -24.39 -2.59 88.54
CA LYS A 5 -24.24 -3.99 89.01
C LYS A 5 -24.43 -5.04 87.88
N SER A 6 -23.54 -6.03 87.95
CA SER A 6 -23.52 -7.34 87.28
C SER A 6 -24.71 -8.25 87.64
N LEU A 7 -25.03 -9.25 86.82
CA LEU A 7 -25.23 -10.68 87.17
C LEU A 7 -25.74 -11.48 85.93
N PHE A 8 -24.99 -12.48 85.44
CA PHE A 8 -25.27 -13.94 85.46
C PHE A 8 -26.73 -14.33 85.10
N THR A 9 -27.04 -15.24 84.16
CA THR A 9 -26.88 -16.71 84.32
C THR A 9 -27.25 -17.49 83.02
N ALA A 10 -26.36 -18.42 82.63
CA ALA A 10 -26.45 -19.77 82.04
C ALA A 10 -27.53 -20.29 81.05
N LEU A 11 -27.02 -21.17 80.15
CA LEU A 11 -27.57 -22.47 79.66
C LEU A 11 -28.71 -22.38 78.60
N ILE A 12 -28.83 -23.15 77.50
CA ILE A 12 -28.53 -24.55 77.16
C ILE A 12 -28.38 -24.70 75.62
N LEU A 13 -27.39 -25.52 75.22
CA LEU A 13 -27.38 -26.53 74.14
C LEU A 13 -28.57 -26.60 73.15
N SER A 14 -28.29 -26.58 71.84
CA SER A 14 -28.50 -27.74 70.95
C SER A 14 -28.11 -27.41 69.51
N ALA A 15 -27.35 -28.33 68.92
CA ALA A 15 -26.83 -28.31 67.57
C ALA A 15 -27.91 -28.42 66.49
N SER A 16 -27.69 -27.78 65.35
CA SER A 16 -28.14 -28.28 64.05
C SER A 16 -27.21 -27.73 62.96
N LEU A 17 -26.44 -28.63 62.36
CA LEU A 17 -25.65 -28.43 61.15
C LEU A 17 -26.54 -27.88 60.01
N GLY A 18 -26.09 -26.80 59.38
CA GLY A 18 -26.55 -26.37 58.07
C GLY A 18 -25.34 -25.95 57.25
N LEU A 19 -24.83 -26.87 56.43
CA LEU A 19 -23.79 -26.61 55.43
C LEU A 19 -24.28 -25.50 54.48
N ILE A 20 -23.72 -24.30 54.55
CA ILE A 20 -23.83 -23.31 53.48
C ILE A 20 -22.53 -23.38 52.69
N GLY A 21 -22.50 -24.32 51.74
CA GLY A 21 -21.59 -24.27 50.62
C GLY A 21 -22.09 -23.23 49.63
N SER A 22 -21.57 -22.00 49.72
CA SER A 22 -21.75 -21.01 48.65
C SER A 22 -20.42 -20.83 47.94
N MET A 23 -20.37 -21.45 46.75
CA MET A 23 -19.47 -21.18 45.64
C MET A 23 -18.95 -19.73 45.64
N PHE A 24 -17.68 -19.56 45.95
CA PHE A 24 -16.93 -18.42 45.43
C PHE A 24 -16.73 -18.69 43.94
N PHE A 25 -17.60 -18.11 43.11
CA PHE A 25 -17.36 -17.97 41.68
C PHE A 25 -16.11 -17.11 41.51
N GLY A 26 -15.00 -17.76 41.17
CA GLY A 26 -13.77 -17.07 40.80
C GLY A 26 -14.05 -16.18 39.60
N LEU A 27 -13.83 -14.88 39.77
CA LEU A 27 -13.73 -13.94 38.67
C LEU A 27 -12.50 -14.33 37.84
N THR A 28 -12.69 -15.22 36.87
CA THR A 28 -11.69 -15.49 35.85
C THR A 28 -11.51 -14.20 35.07
N SER A 29 -10.41 -13.51 35.38
CA SER A 29 -9.88 -12.43 34.58
C SER A 29 -9.72 -12.95 33.16
N CYS A 30 -10.55 -12.46 32.24
CA CYS A 30 -10.27 -12.58 30.82
C CYS A 30 -9.01 -11.75 30.58
N SER A 31 -7.85 -12.39 30.59
CA SER A 31 -6.68 -11.79 29.96
C SER A 31 -7.01 -11.68 28.49
N THR A 32 -7.33 -10.47 28.02
CA THR A 32 -7.26 -10.13 26.61
C THR A 32 -5.82 -10.41 26.19
N GLN A 33 -5.58 -11.58 25.59
CA GLN A 33 -4.34 -11.78 24.86
C GLN A 33 -4.30 -10.67 23.80
N PRO A 34 -3.20 -9.89 23.70
CA PRO A 34 -3.01 -9.04 22.55
C PRO A 34 -3.19 -9.94 21.33
N ALA A 35 -4.14 -9.59 20.45
CA ALA A 35 -4.22 -10.24 19.15
C ALA A 35 -2.81 -10.20 18.58
N ALA A 36 -2.23 -11.36 18.30
CA ALA A 36 -0.92 -11.42 17.66
C ALA A 36 -1.04 -10.56 16.41
N ASP A 37 -0.27 -9.46 16.37
CA ASP A 37 -0.24 -8.57 15.23
C ASP A 37 0.24 -9.42 14.06
N ILE A 38 -0.70 -9.86 13.22
CA ILE A 38 -0.37 -10.69 12.07
C ILE A 38 0.32 -9.73 11.11
N ILE A 39 1.65 -9.65 11.21
CA ILE A 39 2.46 -8.96 10.22
C ILE A 39 2.17 -9.68 8.90
N SER A 40 1.37 -9.04 8.05
CA SER A 40 1.10 -9.54 6.72
C SER A 40 2.43 -9.68 5.98
N ARG A 41 2.65 -10.84 5.36
CA ARG A 41 3.84 -11.07 4.51
C ARG A 41 3.84 -10.18 3.25
N THR A 42 2.69 -9.60 2.93
CA THR A 42 2.50 -8.68 1.81
C THR A 42 1.85 -7.41 2.32
N VAL A 43 2.46 -6.28 2.05
CA VAL A 43 1.92 -4.96 2.36
C VAL A 43 1.54 -4.28 1.06
N SER A 44 0.43 -3.53 1.05
CA SER A 44 0.11 -2.67 -0.10
C SER A 44 1.23 -1.65 -0.29
N PHE A 45 1.55 -1.39 -1.56
CA PHE A 45 2.58 -0.42 -1.93
C PHE A 45 1.99 0.71 -2.75
N ASP A 46 0.70 1.01 -2.53
CA ASP A 46 -0.11 1.78 -3.45
C ASP A 46 -0.08 3.29 -3.19
N GLU A 47 0.19 3.70 -1.96
CA GLU A 47 0.04 5.10 -1.55
C GLU A 47 1.26 5.99 -1.84
N GLY A 48 1.06 7.27 -2.16
CA GLY A 48 2.13 8.28 -2.15
C GLY A 48 3.18 8.14 -3.26
N TRP A 49 2.79 7.66 -4.44
CA TRP A 49 3.64 7.70 -5.62
C TRP A 49 3.73 9.12 -6.19
N ARG A 50 4.91 9.49 -6.69
CA ARG A 50 5.13 10.67 -7.51
C ARG A 50 4.96 10.30 -8.97
N PHE A 51 4.17 11.06 -9.72
CA PHE A 51 3.88 10.82 -11.12
C PHE A 51 4.10 12.05 -11.99
N ILE A 52 4.63 11.81 -13.19
CA ILE A 52 4.61 12.76 -14.30
C ILE A 52 4.39 12.02 -15.64
N LYS A 53 3.58 12.61 -16.51
CA LYS A 53 3.42 12.16 -17.90
C LYS A 53 4.41 12.92 -18.79
N ASP A 54 5.61 12.37 -18.94
CA ASP A 54 6.70 12.99 -19.72
C ASP A 54 7.75 11.94 -20.12
N SER A 55 8.56 12.22 -21.13
CA SER A 55 9.65 11.38 -21.65
C SER A 55 11.01 11.74 -21.05
N LEU A 56 11.02 12.25 -19.81
CA LEU A 56 12.22 12.76 -19.13
C LEU A 56 13.35 11.73 -19.07
N PRO A 57 14.58 12.08 -19.50
CA PRO A 57 15.76 11.25 -19.29
C PRO A 57 16.25 11.36 -17.85
N GLY A 58 16.84 10.29 -17.31
CA GLY A 58 17.51 10.31 -16.02
C GLY A 58 16.59 10.19 -14.80
N ALA A 59 15.28 10.06 -14.99
CA ALA A 59 14.31 9.90 -13.90
C ALA A 59 14.42 8.53 -13.19
N GLU A 60 15.25 7.62 -13.68
CA GLU A 60 15.67 6.40 -12.97
C GLU A 60 16.69 6.68 -11.84
N ASN A 61 17.40 7.81 -11.89
CA ASN A 61 18.46 8.11 -10.92
C ASN A 61 17.86 8.46 -9.54
N PRO A 62 18.44 7.97 -8.44
CA PRO A 62 17.90 8.21 -7.09
C PRO A 62 17.85 9.70 -6.75
N ASP A 63 18.85 10.47 -7.18
CA ASP A 63 18.98 11.91 -6.90
C ASP A 63 18.18 12.81 -7.87
N PHE A 64 17.38 12.22 -8.77
CA PHE A 64 16.53 13.00 -9.67
C PHE A 64 15.54 13.85 -8.87
N ASN A 65 15.47 15.16 -9.18
CA ASN A 65 14.54 16.06 -8.51
C ASN A 65 13.11 15.89 -9.03
N ASP A 66 12.31 15.13 -8.28
CA ASP A 66 10.89 14.88 -8.54
C ASP A 66 9.96 15.71 -7.65
N SER A 67 10.48 16.75 -6.97
CA SER A 67 9.72 17.54 -5.98
C SER A 67 8.43 18.16 -6.54
N ASN A 68 8.44 18.52 -7.82
CA ASN A 68 7.30 19.13 -8.53
C ASN A 68 6.34 18.10 -9.17
N TRP A 69 6.59 16.80 -9.02
CA TRP A 69 5.71 15.76 -9.57
C TRP A 69 4.43 15.64 -8.75
N ARG A 70 3.35 15.22 -9.40
CA ARG A 70 2.05 14.99 -8.74
C ARG A 70 2.19 13.84 -7.76
N ILE A 71 1.66 13.98 -6.56
CA ILE A 71 1.55 12.87 -5.60
C ILE A 71 0.18 12.24 -5.78
N LEU A 72 0.14 10.93 -5.95
CA LEU A 72 -1.08 10.13 -6.13
C LEU A 72 -0.91 8.72 -5.58
N ASP A 73 -2.04 8.03 -5.42
CA ASP A 73 -2.08 6.62 -5.07
C ASP A 73 -2.39 5.80 -6.34
N VAL A 74 -1.88 4.58 -6.42
CA VAL A 74 -2.22 3.61 -7.48
C VAL A 74 -3.34 2.66 -7.00
N PRO A 75 -4.10 1.97 -7.87
CA PRO A 75 -4.00 1.93 -9.32
C PRO A 75 -4.29 3.28 -9.99
N HIS A 76 -3.50 3.62 -11.00
CA HIS A 76 -3.57 4.88 -11.73
C HIS A 76 -3.52 4.67 -13.25
N ASP A 77 -4.42 5.37 -13.94
CA ASP A 77 -4.49 5.43 -15.39
C ASP A 77 -4.41 6.89 -15.84
N TRP A 78 -3.29 7.29 -16.45
CA TRP A 78 -3.14 8.68 -16.89
C TRP A 78 -3.90 8.98 -18.18
N SER A 79 -4.33 7.96 -18.92
CA SER A 79 -4.93 8.18 -20.25
C SER A 79 -6.37 8.66 -20.15
N ILE A 80 -7.05 8.36 -19.03
CA ILE A 80 -8.42 8.79 -18.76
C ILE A 80 -8.51 10.22 -18.20
N GLU A 81 -7.36 10.82 -17.88
CA GLU A 81 -7.29 12.19 -17.37
C GLU A 81 -7.47 13.21 -18.50
N ASP A 82 -8.03 14.37 -18.15
CA ASP A 82 -8.18 15.46 -19.10
C ASP A 82 -6.83 15.89 -19.67
N LEU A 83 -6.77 16.02 -20.99
CA LEU A 83 -5.57 16.47 -21.68
C LEU A 83 -5.30 17.96 -21.44
N PRO A 84 -4.04 18.42 -21.51
CA PRO A 84 -3.76 19.85 -21.57
C PRO A 84 -4.25 20.45 -22.88
N ASN A 85 -4.30 21.78 -22.97
CA ASN A 85 -4.62 22.52 -24.20
C ASN A 85 -6.02 22.22 -24.79
N GLN A 86 -7.01 22.03 -23.92
CA GLN A 86 -8.42 21.90 -24.27
C GLN A 86 -8.86 23.04 -25.20
N ASN A 87 -9.42 22.71 -26.35
CA ASN A 87 -9.86 23.70 -27.35
C ASN A 87 -11.34 23.57 -27.74
N GLY A 88 -12.04 22.56 -27.22
CA GLY A 88 -13.48 22.37 -27.46
C GLY A 88 -13.80 21.78 -28.85
N GLU A 89 -12.80 21.51 -29.67
CA GLU A 89 -12.98 20.99 -31.03
C GLU A 89 -12.20 19.69 -31.23
N ASP A 90 -10.86 19.75 -31.11
CA ASP A 90 -9.97 18.62 -31.36
C ASP A 90 -9.50 17.92 -30.08
N VAL A 91 -9.45 18.66 -28.96
CA VAL A 91 -9.12 18.16 -27.64
C VAL A 91 -10.24 18.51 -26.67
N ILE A 92 -10.95 17.50 -26.18
CA ILE A 92 -12.07 17.61 -25.22
C ILE A 92 -11.92 16.50 -24.19
N GLY A 93 -11.74 16.87 -22.92
CA GLY A 93 -11.48 15.92 -21.84
C GLY A 93 -10.24 15.06 -22.14
N PRO A 94 -10.30 13.72 -21.98
CA PRO A 94 -9.17 12.83 -22.28
C PRO A 94 -9.01 12.51 -23.78
N PHE A 95 -9.87 13.05 -24.65
CA PHE A 95 -9.97 12.66 -26.05
C PHE A 95 -9.23 13.63 -26.97
N ASP A 96 -8.48 13.09 -27.93
CA ASP A 96 -7.78 13.84 -28.98
C ASP A 96 -8.02 13.19 -30.35
N LYS A 97 -8.55 13.94 -31.32
CA LYS A 97 -8.76 13.44 -32.69
C LYS A 97 -7.48 12.99 -33.39
N SER A 98 -6.33 13.48 -32.95
CA SER A 98 -5.00 13.14 -33.44
C SER A 98 -4.37 11.93 -32.74
N ALA A 99 -5.04 11.33 -31.74
CA ALA A 99 -4.55 10.15 -31.03
C ALA A 99 -4.15 9.02 -32.01
N ILE A 100 -2.99 8.40 -31.75
CA ILE A 100 -2.38 7.40 -32.64
C ILE A 100 -3.31 6.21 -32.89
N ASP A 101 -3.92 5.66 -31.82
CA ASP A 101 -4.80 4.48 -31.87
C ASP A 101 -6.23 4.78 -32.33
N LYS A 102 -6.59 6.07 -32.42
CA LYS A 102 -7.90 6.54 -32.89
C LYS A 102 -9.05 5.75 -32.27
N MET A 103 -9.94 5.21 -33.11
CA MET A 103 -11.11 4.43 -32.68
C MET A 103 -10.75 3.20 -31.85
N SER A 104 -9.57 2.61 -32.04
CA SER A 104 -9.17 1.40 -31.30
C SER A 104 -8.98 1.66 -29.81
N SER A 105 -8.49 2.85 -29.43
CA SER A 105 -8.36 3.27 -28.03
C SER A 105 -9.50 4.18 -27.56
N GLY A 106 -10.49 4.47 -28.42
CA GLY A 106 -11.53 5.45 -28.12
C GLY A 106 -11.06 6.92 -28.21
N TYR A 107 -9.99 7.20 -28.96
CA TYR A 107 -9.34 8.52 -29.09
C TYR A 107 -8.62 9.00 -27.82
N LEU A 108 -8.34 8.12 -26.87
CA LEU A 108 -7.52 8.43 -25.70
C LEU A 108 -6.03 8.30 -26.02
N VAL A 109 -5.21 9.11 -25.35
CA VAL A 109 -3.78 9.27 -25.62
C VAL A 109 -2.94 8.57 -24.57
N GLY A 110 -2.08 7.64 -25.02
CA GLY A 110 -1.04 7.02 -24.19
C GLY A 110 0.16 7.95 -23.95
N GLY A 111 1.34 7.52 -24.40
CA GLY A 111 2.61 8.23 -24.26
C GLY A 111 3.57 7.56 -23.27
N ILE A 112 4.46 8.36 -22.70
CA ILE A 112 5.42 7.93 -21.66
C ILE A 112 5.01 8.54 -20.33
N GLY A 113 5.02 7.73 -19.28
CA GLY A 113 4.80 8.17 -17.90
C GLY A 113 5.87 7.61 -16.97
N TRP A 114 6.17 8.37 -15.94
CA TRP A 114 7.08 7.96 -14.88
C TRP A 114 6.39 7.96 -13.53
N TYR A 115 6.66 6.92 -12.76
CA TYR A 115 6.26 6.79 -11.36
C TYR A 115 7.51 6.66 -10.50
N ARG A 116 7.58 7.39 -9.39
CA ARG A 116 8.67 7.31 -8.41
C ARG A 116 8.12 7.19 -7.01
N LYS A 117 8.76 6.36 -6.19
CA LYS A 117 8.37 6.20 -4.79
C LYS A 117 9.60 6.00 -3.90
N SER A 118 9.65 6.77 -2.83
CA SER A 118 10.61 6.56 -1.75
C SER A 118 10.00 5.69 -0.66
N PHE A 119 10.78 4.75 -0.13
CA PHE A 119 10.38 3.94 1.01
C PHE A 119 11.61 3.58 1.85
N THR A 120 11.39 3.24 3.12
CA THR A 120 12.45 2.84 4.05
C THR A 120 12.17 1.44 4.56
N LEU A 121 13.19 0.59 4.56
CA LEU A 121 13.09 -0.75 5.13
C LEU A 121 13.25 -0.67 6.66
N ASN A 122 12.34 -1.34 7.39
CA ASN A 122 12.44 -1.44 8.84
C ASN A 122 13.59 -2.36 9.26
N GLU A 123 14.18 -2.09 10.42
CA GLU A 123 15.24 -2.93 11.00
C GLU A 123 14.81 -4.40 11.19
N ALA A 124 13.52 -4.63 11.44
CA ALA A 124 12.94 -5.96 11.58
C ALA A 124 12.99 -6.80 10.28
N ASP A 125 13.21 -6.15 9.12
CA ASP A 125 13.16 -6.77 7.80
C ASP A 125 14.53 -6.87 7.12
N LYS A 126 15.61 -6.39 7.76
CA LYS A 126 16.95 -6.20 7.15
C LYS A 126 17.66 -7.45 6.60
N ASN A 127 17.13 -8.64 6.86
CA ASN A 127 17.69 -9.91 6.38
C ASN A 127 16.62 -10.81 5.73
N LYS A 128 15.46 -10.24 5.38
CA LYS A 128 14.38 -10.97 4.73
C LYS A 128 14.48 -10.84 3.22
N THR A 129 14.07 -11.89 2.50
CA THR A 129 13.83 -11.80 1.07
C THR A 129 12.68 -10.85 0.81
N THR A 130 12.91 -9.86 -0.06
CA THR A 130 11.94 -8.81 -0.36
C THR A 130 11.64 -8.81 -1.85
N TYR A 131 10.35 -8.82 -2.19
CA TYR A 131 9.87 -8.77 -3.57
C TYR A 131 9.05 -7.50 -3.80
N LEU A 132 9.30 -6.84 -4.94
CA LEU A 132 8.42 -5.80 -5.47
C LEU A 132 7.48 -6.46 -6.49
N GLN A 133 6.17 -6.33 -6.29
CA GLN A 133 5.14 -7.03 -7.08
C GLN A 133 4.24 -6.02 -7.79
N PHE A 134 3.89 -6.31 -9.04
CA PHE A 134 2.93 -5.55 -9.84
C PHE A 134 1.89 -6.52 -10.40
N ASP A 135 0.61 -6.23 -10.21
CA ASP A 135 -0.47 -7.06 -10.77
C ASP A 135 -0.75 -6.72 -12.25
N GLY A 136 -0.40 -5.49 -12.67
CA GLY A 136 -0.48 -5.06 -14.06
C GLY A 136 0.10 -3.67 -14.26
N VAL A 137 0.88 -3.51 -15.34
CA VAL A 137 1.39 -2.21 -15.77
C VAL A 137 1.22 -2.10 -17.27
N TYR A 138 0.30 -1.28 -17.75
CA TYR A 138 0.08 -1.10 -19.18
C TYR A 138 0.88 0.09 -19.71
N MET A 139 1.95 -0.09 -20.50
CA MET A 139 2.68 -1.32 -20.86
C MET A 139 4.17 -1.00 -21.08
N ASN A 140 4.97 -1.97 -21.54
CA ASN A 140 6.40 -1.77 -21.79
C ASN A 140 7.13 -1.11 -20.62
N SER A 141 6.92 -1.66 -19.42
CA SER A 141 7.47 -1.07 -18.20
C SER A 141 8.93 -1.42 -18.02
N ASP A 142 9.75 -0.42 -17.69
CA ASP A 142 11.07 -0.61 -17.11
C ASP A 142 11.02 -0.23 -15.63
N VAL A 143 11.66 -1.02 -14.77
CA VAL A 143 11.68 -0.77 -13.31
C VAL A 143 13.11 -0.66 -12.82
N TRP A 144 13.36 0.30 -11.93
CA TRP A 144 14.64 0.50 -11.24
C TRP A 144 14.44 0.59 -9.74
N LEU A 145 15.48 0.17 -9.01
CA LEU A 145 15.63 0.42 -7.59
C LEU A 145 17.00 1.05 -7.34
N ASN A 146 17.03 2.23 -6.72
CA ASN A 146 18.26 2.96 -6.41
C ASN A 146 19.15 3.17 -7.66
N GLY A 147 18.54 3.46 -8.81
CA GLY A 147 19.22 3.64 -10.10
C GLY A 147 19.63 2.34 -10.81
N LYS A 148 19.48 1.18 -10.19
CA LYS A 148 19.80 -0.12 -10.81
C LYS A 148 18.57 -0.69 -11.52
N HIS A 149 18.71 -1.06 -12.79
CA HIS A 149 17.63 -1.64 -13.58
C HIS A 149 17.32 -3.05 -13.09
N LEU A 150 16.06 -3.30 -12.74
CA LEU A 150 15.56 -4.60 -12.30
C LEU A 150 15.09 -5.44 -13.49
N GLY A 151 14.49 -4.80 -14.49
CA GLY A 151 14.07 -5.48 -15.71
C GLY A 151 13.07 -4.69 -16.54
N PHE A 152 12.72 -5.31 -17.66
CA PHE A 152 11.73 -4.85 -18.62
C PHE A 152 10.57 -5.85 -18.71
N HIS A 153 9.34 -5.36 -18.67
CA HIS A 153 8.14 -6.18 -18.80
C HIS A 153 7.22 -5.61 -19.89
N PRO A 154 7.12 -6.27 -21.07
CA PRO A 154 6.41 -5.71 -22.21
C PRO A 154 4.88 -5.74 -22.05
N TYR A 155 4.33 -6.82 -21.50
CA TYR A 155 2.91 -7.12 -21.61
C TYR A 155 2.09 -6.51 -20.48
N GLY A 156 1.09 -5.70 -20.81
CA GLY A 156 0.38 -4.88 -19.84
C GLY A 156 -0.70 -5.55 -18.99
N TYR A 157 -0.92 -6.86 -19.13
CA TYR A 157 -2.02 -7.56 -18.48
C TYR A 157 -1.61 -8.75 -17.61
N THR A 158 -0.32 -9.11 -17.57
CA THR A 158 0.19 -10.21 -16.73
C THR A 158 0.96 -9.67 -15.53
N PRO A 159 0.77 -10.26 -14.34
CA PRO A 159 1.51 -9.86 -13.15
C PRO A 159 2.99 -10.23 -13.30
N PHE A 160 3.84 -9.52 -12.58
CA PHE A 160 5.28 -9.77 -12.51
C PHE A 160 5.85 -9.27 -11.18
N TYR A 161 7.05 -9.74 -10.84
CA TYR A 161 7.74 -9.32 -9.63
C TYR A 161 9.26 -9.36 -9.80
N TYR A 162 9.95 -8.61 -8.94
CA TYR A 162 11.42 -8.60 -8.86
C TYR A 162 11.86 -8.94 -7.44
N ASP A 163 12.87 -9.81 -7.30
CA ASP A 163 13.62 -9.93 -6.06
C ASP A 163 14.52 -8.69 -5.92
N ILE A 164 14.22 -7.87 -4.93
CA ILE A 164 14.94 -6.62 -4.68
C ILE A 164 15.95 -6.71 -3.55
N THR A 165 16.11 -7.88 -2.94
CA THR A 165 16.86 -8.08 -1.69
C THR A 165 18.29 -7.53 -1.77
N SER A 166 19.00 -7.80 -2.86
CA SER A 166 20.39 -7.36 -3.07
C SER A 166 20.55 -5.91 -3.55
N PHE A 167 19.43 -5.23 -3.83
CA PHE A 167 19.38 -3.87 -4.36
C PHE A 167 19.00 -2.84 -3.28
N LEU A 168 18.50 -3.32 -2.13
CA LEU A 168 18.11 -2.49 -1.00
C LEU A 168 19.32 -1.81 -0.36
N ASN A 169 19.14 -0.54 0.00
CA ASN A 169 20.00 0.16 0.93
C ASN A 169 19.84 -0.43 2.35
N PRO A 170 20.81 -0.20 3.26
CA PRO A 170 20.70 -0.62 4.65
C PRO A 170 19.38 -0.16 5.29
N ALA A 171 18.86 -0.94 6.23
CA ALA A 171 17.65 -0.58 6.95
C ALA A 171 17.77 0.82 7.60
N GLY A 172 16.66 1.55 7.61
CA GLY A 172 16.62 2.97 8.00
C GLY A 172 17.06 3.97 6.91
N GLN A 173 17.72 3.53 5.82
CA GLN A 173 18.04 4.39 4.68
C GLN A 173 16.90 4.39 3.64
N PRO A 174 16.66 5.53 2.96
CA PRO A 174 15.67 5.60 1.91
C PRO A 174 16.09 4.76 0.71
N ASN A 175 15.11 4.12 0.10
CA ASN A 175 15.20 3.43 -1.18
C ASN A 175 14.28 4.16 -2.17
N ILE A 176 14.64 4.17 -3.45
CA ILE A 176 13.88 4.83 -4.51
C ILE A 176 13.53 3.82 -5.59
N VAL A 177 12.23 3.55 -5.75
CA VAL A 177 11.69 2.86 -6.93
C VAL A 177 11.41 3.88 -8.00
N ALA A 178 11.81 3.59 -9.24
CA ALA A 178 11.38 4.32 -10.42
C ALA A 178 10.78 3.33 -11.42
N VAL A 179 9.65 3.69 -12.03
CA VAL A 179 8.99 2.91 -13.07
C VAL A 179 8.73 3.82 -14.26
N ARG A 180 9.23 3.44 -15.43
CA ARG A 180 8.89 4.08 -16.70
C ARG A 180 7.90 3.20 -17.42
N VAL A 181 6.79 3.77 -17.87
CA VAL A 181 5.75 3.08 -18.62
C VAL A 181 5.65 3.72 -20.01
N ARG A 182 5.60 2.90 -21.08
CA ARG A 182 5.52 3.38 -22.47
C ARG A 182 4.36 2.74 -23.21
N ASN A 183 3.36 3.56 -23.50
CA ASN A 183 2.19 3.22 -24.31
C ASN A 183 2.16 4.12 -25.57
N GLU A 184 3.06 3.89 -26.53
CA GLU A 184 3.37 4.86 -27.60
C GLU A 184 2.81 4.51 -28.99
N GLY A 185 2.13 3.38 -29.18
CA GLY A 185 1.75 2.92 -30.53
C GLY A 185 0.45 2.16 -30.61
N LEU A 186 0.16 1.61 -31.81
CA LEU A 186 -1.00 0.78 -32.12
C LEU A 186 -0.95 -0.57 -31.39
N ASN A 187 -1.36 -0.60 -30.13
CA ASN A 187 -1.13 -1.76 -29.25
C ASN A 187 -2.40 -2.39 -28.68
N SER A 188 -3.57 -1.82 -28.95
CA SER A 188 -4.84 -2.39 -28.51
C SER A 188 -5.95 -2.21 -29.56
N ARG A 189 -7.01 -3.03 -29.45
CA ARG A 189 -8.26 -2.88 -30.20
C ARG A 189 -9.41 -2.33 -29.35
N TRP A 190 -9.11 -2.02 -28.10
CA TRP A 190 -10.02 -1.43 -27.11
C TRP A 190 -9.21 -0.47 -26.23
N TYR A 191 -9.89 0.38 -25.47
CA TYR A 191 -9.23 1.21 -24.47
C TYR A 191 -8.51 0.35 -23.42
N SER A 192 -7.19 0.45 -23.36
CA SER A 192 -6.34 -0.27 -22.41
C SER A 192 -6.03 0.54 -21.14
N GLY A 193 -6.06 1.87 -21.24
CA GLY A 193 -5.45 2.76 -20.27
C GLY A 193 -3.93 2.75 -20.32
N SER A 194 -3.30 3.53 -19.46
CA SER A 194 -1.84 3.53 -19.30
C SER A 194 -1.42 3.81 -17.87
N GLY A 195 -0.51 3.02 -17.32
CA GLY A 195 0.02 3.23 -15.98
C GLY A 195 0.16 1.98 -15.14
N LEU A 196 0.45 2.22 -13.86
CA LEU A 196 0.37 1.21 -12.79
C LEU A 196 -1.11 1.03 -12.45
N ASN A 197 -1.85 0.29 -13.29
CA ASN A 197 -3.31 0.26 -13.25
C ASN A 197 -3.89 -0.89 -12.40
N ARG A 198 -3.04 -1.66 -11.71
CA ARG A 198 -3.41 -2.70 -10.75
C ARG A 198 -2.37 -2.86 -9.65
#